data_AF-X0VJX1-F1
#
_entry.id   AF-X0VJX1-F1
#
_cell.length_a   1.000
_cell.length_b   1.000
_cell.length_c   1.000
_cell.angle_alpha   90.00
_cell.angle_beta   90.00
_cell.angle_gamma   90.00
#
_symmetry.space_group_name_H-M   'P 1'
#
loop_
_entity.id
_entity.type
_entity.pdbx_description
1 polymer ?
#
loop_
_entity_poly.entity_id
_entity_poly.type
_entity_poly.pdbx_seq_one_letter_code
_entity_poly.pdbx_strand_id
1 'polypeptide(L)'
;MRKIYVYENHEVLNLEPIVLTRPAFDLRCGAFTFLERIQKSFPDAEIELIVRDELKMVTQELYPELTINPTLVEEGLWILGNVLWLKYDIEKISKKDYQFYYNEGVLTAAYLRKDIGNNWLKMGGPIKDKILACPTISEIKSKVIKYLWDVVNLISEAIQADKEYFQSTNPKNKFLDGIHLINKNNIYIKSP
;
A
#
# COMPACT_ATOMS: atom_id res chain seq x y z
N MET A 1 13.46 -2.50 15.04
CA MET A 1 12.61 -2.83 13.88
C MET A 1 11.19 -2.37 14.18
N ARG A 2 10.46 -1.78 13.22
CA ARG A 2 9.05 -1.35 13.41
C ARG A 2 8.13 -2.46 12.92
N LYS A 3 7.13 -2.85 13.72
CA LYS A 3 6.05 -3.75 13.27
C LYS A 3 5.03 -2.98 12.44
N ILE A 4 4.70 -3.52 11.27
CA ILE A 4 3.66 -2.99 10.38
C ILE A 4 2.67 -4.09 10.04
N TYR A 5 1.38 -3.79 10.15
CA TYR A 5 0.29 -4.68 9.80
C TYR A 5 -0.42 -4.10 8.57
N VAL A 6 -0.23 -4.71 7.40
CA VAL A 6 -0.93 -4.31 6.17
C VAL A 6 -2.22 -5.11 6.08
N TYR A 7 -3.37 -4.45 6.00
CA TYR A 7 -4.66 -5.11 6.12
C TYR A 7 -5.62 -4.83 4.97
N GLU A 8 -6.50 -5.79 4.67
CA GLU A 8 -7.76 -5.59 3.94
C GLU A 8 -8.86 -5.10 4.90
N ASN A 9 -9.76 -4.25 4.40
CA ASN A 9 -10.94 -3.81 5.14
C ASN A 9 -12.23 -4.47 4.62
N HIS A 10 -13.34 -4.24 5.32
CA HIS A 10 -14.66 -4.74 4.95
C HIS A 10 -15.21 -4.22 3.60
N GLU A 11 -14.61 -3.19 3.00
CA GLU A 11 -15.03 -2.61 1.71
C GLU A 11 -14.26 -3.21 0.53
N VAL A 12 -13.33 -4.12 0.79
CA VAL A 12 -12.39 -4.63 -0.22
C VAL A 12 -13.07 -5.26 -1.43
N LEU A 13 -14.25 -5.87 -1.26
CA LEU A 13 -15.01 -6.52 -2.34
C LEU A 13 -15.55 -5.54 -3.39
N ASN A 14 -15.50 -4.22 -3.14
CA ASN A 14 -15.75 -3.22 -4.19
C ASN A 14 -14.71 -3.26 -5.32
N LEU A 15 -13.59 -3.96 -5.12
CA LEU A 15 -12.52 -4.18 -6.10
C LEU A 15 -12.67 -5.50 -6.87
N GLU A 16 -13.82 -6.15 -6.78
CA GLU A 16 -14.16 -7.31 -7.60
C GLU A 16 -14.13 -6.98 -9.10
N PRO A 17 -13.80 -7.96 -9.97
CA PRO A 17 -13.51 -9.36 -9.63
C PRO A 17 -12.06 -9.62 -9.24
N ILE A 18 -11.17 -8.62 -9.28
CA ILE A 18 -9.73 -8.83 -9.18
C ILE A 18 -9.35 -9.38 -7.80
N VAL A 19 -9.96 -8.83 -6.75
CA VAL A 19 -9.69 -9.26 -5.37
C VAL A 19 -10.28 -10.61 -4.98
N LEU A 20 -10.99 -11.31 -5.89
CA LEU A 20 -11.44 -12.68 -5.64
C LEU A 20 -10.28 -13.69 -5.62
N THR A 21 -9.14 -13.33 -6.25
CA THR A 21 -8.01 -14.25 -6.43
C THR A 21 -6.70 -13.74 -5.83
N ARG A 22 -6.71 -12.52 -5.26
CA ARG A 22 -5.55 -11.90 -4.63
C ARG A 22 -5.97 -10.85 -3.61
N PRO A 23 -5.12 -10.54 -2.62
CA PRO A 23 -5.36 -9.43 -1.71
C PRO A 23 -5.35 -8.08 -2.43
N ALA A 24 -6.05 -7.09 -1.88
CA ALA A 24 -6.12 -5.76 -2.48
C ALA A 24 -4.77 -5.04 -2.59
N PHE A 25 -3.82 -5.33 -1.70
CA PHE A 25 -2.49 -4.72 -1.74
C PHE A 25 -1.62 -5.23 -2.90
N ASP A 26 -2.02 -6.32 -3.57
CA ASP A 26 -1.36 -6.84 -4.78
C ASP A 26 -1.82 -6.14 -6.05
N LEU A 27 -2.81 -5.26 -5.96
CA LEU A 27 -3.20 -4.40 -7.06
C LEU A 27 -2.07 -3.44 -7.40
N ARG A 28 -1.89 -3.20 -8.70
CA ARG A 28 -0.86 -2.32 -9.25
C ARG A 28 -1.46 -0.98 -9.63
N CYS A 29 -0.80 0.10 -9.20
CA CYS A 29 -1.11 1.46 -9.63
C CYS A 29 0.21 2.17 -9.90
N GLY A 30 0.48 2.42 -11.19
CA GLY A 30 1.79 2.86 -11.67
C GLY A 30 2.79 1.71 -11.80
N ALA A 31 3.99 1.90 -11.29
CA ALA A 31 5.12 0.98 -11.42
C ALA A 31 5.26 0.01 -10.25
N PHE A 32 4.39 0.08 -9.23
CA PHE A 32 4.44 -0.81 -8.07
C PHE A 32 3.04 -1.30 -7.67
N THR A 33 2.98 -2.45 -7.02
CA THR A 33 1.81 -2.83 -6.20
C THR A 33 1.73 -1.94 -4.97
N PHE A 34 0.58 -1.90 -4.30
CA PHE A 34 0.48 -1.16 -3.03
C PHE A 34 1.38 -1.74 -1.95
N LEU A 35 1.53 -3.07 -1.88
CA LEU A 35 2.46 -3.70 -0.95
C LEU A 35 3.92 -3.33 -1.24
N GLU A 36 4.35 -3.37 -2.51
CA GLU A 36 5.70 -2.94 -2.93
C GLU A 36 5.97 -1.49 -2.53
N ARG A 37 4.97 -0.61 -2.68
CA ARG A 37 5.05 0.81 -2.29
C ARG A 37 5.22 0.98 -0.78
N ILE A 38 4.48 0.20 0.02
CA ILE A 38 4.61 0.18 1.49
C ILE A 38 6.00 -0.32 1.89
N GLN A 39 6.47 -1.44 1.32
CA GLN A 39 7.80 -2.00 1.59
C GLN A 39 8.92 -1.00 1.27
N LYS A 40 8.83 -0.29 0.14
CA LYS A 40 9.79 0.76 -0.23
C LYS A 40 9.79 1.94 0.74
N SER A 41 8.63 2.27 1.29
CA SER A 41 8.45 3.34 2.27
C SER A 41 8.99 2.95 3.66
N PHE A 42 9.05 1.64 3.95
CA PHE A 42 9.47 1.09 5.24
C PHE A 42 10.44 -0.09 5.05
N PRO A 43 11.66 0.14 4.52
CA PRO A 43 12.59 -0.94 4.15
C PRO A 43 13.04 -1.81 5.33
N ASP A 44 13.10 -1.23 6.54
CA ASP A 44 13.53 -1.91 7.77
C ASP A 44 12.35 -2.32 8.67
N ALA A 45 11.13 -2.34 8.14
CA ALA A 45 9.96 -2.77 8.90
C ALA A 45 9.73 -4.27 8.78
N GLU A 46 9.25 -4.86 9.87
CA GLU A 46 8.72 -6.21 9.87
C GLU A 46 7.24 -6.14 9.55
N ILE A 47 6.88 -6.63 8.37
CA ILE A 47 5.53 -6.53 7.82
C ILE A 47 4.81 -7.87 8.01
N GLU A 48 3.59 -7.80 8.54
CA GLU A 48 2.64 -8.90 8.60
C GLU A 48 1.37 -8.52 7.83
N LEU A 49 0.75 -9.50 7.18
CA LEU A 49 -0.39 -9.27 6.29
C LEU A 49 -1.67 -9.80 6.91
N ILE A 50 -2.75 -9.03 6.82
CA ILE A 50 -4.08 -9.40 7.32
C ILE A 50 -5.06 -9.38 6.14
N VAL A 51 -5.46 -10.57 5.71
CA VAL A 51 -6.30 -10.83 4.54
C VAL A 51 -7.53 -11.65 4.92
N ARG A 52 -8.53 -11.66 4.03
CA ARG A 52 -9.70 -12.54 4.19
C ARG A 52 -9.30 -14.01 4.27
N ASP A 53 -10.08 -14.79 5.02
CA ASP A 53 -9.77 -16.20 5.34
C ASP A 53 -9.59 -17.05 4.07
N GLU A 54 -10.42 -16.83 3.06
CA GLU A 54 -10.36 -17.53 1.78
C GLU A 54 -9.06 -17.25 0.99
N LEU A 55 -8.39 -16.12 1.24
CA LEU A 55 -7.13 -15.76 0.59
C LEU A 55 -5.89 -16.10 1.42
N LYS A 56 -6.05 -16.59 2.66
CA LYS A 56 -4.92 -16.86 3.56
C LYS A 56 -3.90 -17.80 2.94
N MET A 57 -4.34 -18.94 2.39
CA MET A 57 -3.44 -19.94 1.82
C MET A 57 -2.70 -19.42 0.59
N VAL A 58 -3.42 -18.76 -0.32
CA VAL A 58 -2.83 -18.20 -1.55
C VAL A 58 -1.81 -17.10 -1.21
N THR A 59 -2.14 -16.23 -0.26
CA THR A 59 -1.23 -15.17 0.19
C THR A 59 0.03 -15.75 0.83
N GLN A 60 -0.09 -16.83 1.61
CA GLN A 60 1.07 -17.51 2.22
C GLN A 60 1.99 -18.15 1.18
N GLU A 61 1.43 -18.68 0.09
CA GLU A 61 2.21 -19.22 -1.03
C GLU A 61 2.96 -18.12 -1.79
N LEU A 62 2.32 -16.96 -2.01
CA LEU A 62 2.92 -15.82 -2.69
C LEU A 62 3.98 -15.09 -1.84
N TYR A 63 3.80 -15.07 -0.52
CA TYR A 63 4.65 -14.36 0.44
C TYR A 63 5.13 -15.30 1.56
N PRO A 64 5.96 -16.31 1.26
CA PRO A 64 6.35 -17.33 2.24
C PRO A 64 7.16 -16.78 3.42
N GLU A 65 7.84 -15.65 3.22
CA GLU A 65 8.66 -14.98 4.24
C GLU A 65 7.84 -14.07 5.19
N LEU A 66 6.56 -13.81 4.89
CA LEU A 66 5.71 -12.93 5.69
C LEU A 66 4.72 -13.74 6.53
N THR A 67 4.44 -13.25 7.74
CA THR A 67 3.38 -13.78 8.58
C THR A 67 2.02 -13.36 8.02
N ILE A 68 1.16 -14.33 7.71
CA ILE A 68 -0.19 -14.10 7.19
C ILE A 68 -1.25 -14.42 8.26
N ASN A 69 -2.15 -13.47 8.52
CA ASN A 69 -3.20 -13.54 9.52
C ASN A 69 -2.66 -13.95 10.91
N PRO A 70 -1.80 -13.12 11.52
CA PRO A 70 -1.27 -13.37 12.87
C PRO A 70 -2.40 -13.46 13.90
N THR A 71 -2.29 -14.39 14.84
CA THR A 71 -3.26 -14.55 15.93
C THR A 71 -3.04 -13.58 17.08
N LEU A 72 -1.82 -13.05 17.20
CA LEU A 72 -1.42 -12.05 18.19
C LEU A 72 -0.56 -11.00 17.50
N VAL A 73 -0.71 -9.76 17.96
CA VAL A 73 0.00 -8.60 17.44
C VAL A 73 0.73 -7.89 18.56
N GLU A 74 1.80 -7.18 18.21
CA GLU A 74 2.51 -6.26 19.09
C GLU A 74 2.04 -4.82 18.83
N GLU A 75 2.61 -3.85 19.54
CA GLU A 75 2.44 -2.45 19.15
C GLU A 75 3.03 -2.20 17.75
N GLY A 76 2.33 -1.41 16.94
CA GLY A 76 2.75 -1.20 15.56
C GLY A 76 1.84 -0.32 14.73
N LEU A 77 2.28 -0.06 13.50
CA LEU A 77 1.51 0.71 12.53
C LEU A 77 0.64 -0.21 11.69
N TRP A 78 -0.65 0.04 11.71
CA TRP A 78 -1.64 -0.62 10.87
C TRP A 78 -1.86 0.24 9.63
N ILE A 79 -1.80 -0.36 8.45
CA ILE A 79 -1.89 0.33 7.16
C ILE A 79 -2.91 -0.39 6.28
N LEU A 80 -3.90 0.35 5.77
CA LEU A 80 -4.83 -0.15 4.77
C LEU A 80 -4.11 -0.43 3.46
N GLY A 81 -4.25 -1.66 2.96
CA GLY A 81 -3.48 -2.20 1.85
C GLY A 81 -3.83 -1.64 0.47
N ASN A 82 -5.02 -1.07 0.29
CA ASN A 82 -5.50 -0.50 -0.98
C ASN A 82 -5.47 1.04 -0.97
N VAL A 83 -4.42 1.64 -0.44
CA VAL A 83 -4.22 3.10 -0.46
C VAL A 83 -3.02 3.44 -1.34
N LEU A 84 -3.19 4.42 -2.23
CA LEU A 84 -2.07 5.03 -2.94
C LEU A 84 -1.29 5.94 -1.98
N TRP A 85 -0.41 5.34 -1.20
CA TRP A 85 0.41 6.05 -0.22
C TRP A 85 1.45 6.97 -0.86
N LEU A 86 1.29 8.26 -0.63
CA LEU A 86 2.23 9.28 -1.10
C LEU A 86 3.16 9.72 0.03
N LYS A 87 4.36 10.16 -0.35
CA LYS A 87 5.48 10.42 0.57
C LYS A 87 5.11 11.33 1.76
N TYR A 88 4.35 12.38 1.51
CA TYR A 88 3.96 13.34 2.56
C TYR A 88 3.10 12.72 3.66
N ASP A 89 2.23 11.73 3.34
CA ASP A 89 1.45 11.04 4.35
C ASP A 89 2.22 9.87 4.96
N ILE A 90 3.10 9.22 4.21
CA ILE A 90 4.04 8.24 4.76
C ILE A 90 4.85 8.88 5.90
N GLU A 91 5.42 10.07 5.69
CA GLU A 91 6.13 10.82 6.73
C GLU A 91 5.22 11.14 7.94
N LYS A 92 3.94 11.45 7.68
CA LYS A 92 2.95 11.76 8.70
C LYS A 92 2.61 10.55 9.58
N ILE A 93 2.35 9.38 8.99
CA ILE A 93 1.99 8.14 9.70
C ILE A 93 3.23 7.43 10.30
N SER A 94 4.42 7.85 9.89
CA SER A 94 5.68 7.32 10.42
C SER A 94 5.97 7.74 11.86
N LYS A 95 5.23 8.69 12.43
CA LYS A 95 5.36 9.09 13.83
C LYS A 95 4.83 7.97 14.75
N LYS A 96 5.50 7.71 15.87
CA LYS A 96 5.15 6.65 16.84
C LYS A 96 4.19 7.16 17.92
N ASP A 97 3.18 7.90 17.50
CA ASP A 97 2.17 8.46 18.41
C ASP A 97 0.87 7.70 18.22
N TYR A 98 0.16 7.41 19.32
CA TYR A 98 -1.15 6.75 19.27
C TYR A 98 -2.16 7.65 18.53
N GLN A 99 -2.34 7.40 17.24
CA GLN A 99 -3.00 8.30 16.30
C GLN A 99 -3.70 7.50 15.20
N PHE A 100 -4.86 8.00 14.77
CA PHE A 100 -5.66 7.41 13.70
C PHE A 100 -5.72 8.35 12.52
N TYR A 101 -5.68 7.77 11.32
CA TYR A 101 -5.60 8.48 10.06
C TYR A 101 -6.74 8.07 9.13
N TYR A 102 -7.48 9.06 8.65
CA TYR A 102 -8.68 8.83 7.84
C TYR A 102 -8.60 9.53 6.49
N ASN A 103 -9.26 8.93 5.50
CA ASN A 103 -9.53 9.54 4.22
C ASN A 103 -11.02 9.32 3.90
N GLU A 104 -11.78 10.40 3.78
CA GLU A 104 -13.22 10.34 3.46
C GLU A 104 -14.01 9.34 4.33
N GLY A 105 -13.75 9.33 5.64
CA GLY A 105 -14.42 8.45 6.60
C GLY A 105 -13.86 7.02 6.70
N VAL A 106 -12.92 6.63 5.84
CA VAL A 106 -12.27 5.30 5.87
C VAL A 106 -11.02 5.35 6.75
N LEU A 107 -10.87 4.41 7.68
CA LEU A 107 -9.64 4.25 8.46
C LEU A 107 -8.54 3.71 7.56
N THR A 108 -7.52 4.52 7.34
CA THR A 108 -6.40 4.24 6.40
C THR A 108 -5.14 3.81 7.12
N ALA A 109 -4.84 4.39 8.28
CA ALA A 109 -3.76 3.93 9.11
C ALA A 109 -4.03 4.21 10.59
N ALA A 110 -3.42 3.43 11.48
CA ALA A 110 -3.43 3.69 12.91
C ALA A 110 -2.16 3.17 13.57
N TYR A 111 -1.56 3.94 14.48
CA TYR A 111 -0.55 3.39 15.37
C TYR A 111 -1.24 2.82 16.60
N LEU A 112 -1.26 1.50 16.73
CA LEU A 112 -1.98 0.81 17.80
C LEU A 112 -1.02 0.25 18.84
N ARG A 113 -1.42 0.35 20.11
CA ARG A 113 -0.81 -0.42 21.19
C ARG A 113 -1.23 -1.89 21.10
N LYS A 114 -0.41 -2.76 21.70
CA LYS A 114 -0.62 -4.21 21.73
C LYS A 114 -2.03 -4.62 22.21
N ASP A 115 -2.51 -4.04 23.32
CA ASP A 115 -3.82 -4.34 23.91
C ASP A 115 -4.96 -4.05 22.92
N ILE A 116 -4.89 -2.90 22.25
CA ILE A 116 -5.91 -2.43 21.32
C ILE A 116 -5.90 -3.25 20.03
N GLY A 117 -4.73 -3.50 19.45
CA GLY A 117 -4.59 -4.33 18.24
C GLY A 117 -5.11 -5.75 18.46
N ASN A 118 -4.75 -6.39 19.59
CA ASN A 118 -5.23 -7.74 19.90
C ASN A 118 -6.74 -7.76 20.18
N ASN A 119 -7.30 -6.73 20.82
CA ASN A 119 -8.75 -6.64 21.01
C ASN A 119 -9.48 -6.50 19.66
N TRP A 120 -8.95 -5.70 18.74
CA TRP A 120 -9.53 -5.53 17.41
C TRP A 120 -9.55 -6.84 16.63
N LEU A 121 -8.45 -7.62 16.65
CA LEU A 121 -8.41 -8.95 16.03
C LEU A 121 -9.46 -9.90 16.62
N LYS A 122 -9.65 -9.92 17.94
CA LYS A 122 -10.68 -10.75 18.60
C LYS A 122 -12.10 -10.40 18.15
N MET A 123 -12.34 -9.14 17.80
CA MET A 123 -13.62 -8.66 17.26
C MET A 123 -13.79 -8.94 15.75
N GLY A 124 -12.86 -9.67 15.12
CA GLY A 124 -12.86 -9.98 13.69
C GLY A 124 -11.97 -9.06 12.85
N GLY A 125 -11.25 -8.14 13.48
CA GLY A 125 -10.25 -7.29 12.84
C GLY A 125 -10.82 -6.31 11.81
N PRO A 126 -9.95 -5.66 11.02
CA PRO A 126 -10.35 -4.67 10.02
C PRO A 126 -11.27 -5.20 8.91
N ILE A 127 -11.31 -6.52 8.72
CA ILE A 127 -12.10 -7.19 7.69
C ILE A 127 -13.59 -7.23 8.06
N LYS A 128 -13.91 -7.37 9.35
CA LYS A 128 -15.30 -7.50 9.83
C LYS A 128 -15.77 -6.27 10.61
N ASP A 129 -14.87 -5.59 11.31
CA ASP A 129 -15.18 -4.43 12.14
C ASP A 129 -14.74 -3.13 11.45
N LYS A 130 -15.62 -2.13 11.51
CA LYS A 130 -15.48 -0.88 10.75
C LYS A 130 -14.71 0.20 11.50
N ILE A 131 -14.81 0.24 12.83
CA ILE A 131 -14.45 1.45 13.57
C ILE A 131 -13.82 1.12 14.92
N LEU A 132 -12.57 1.53 15.08
CA LEU A 132 -11.97 1.79 16.38
C LEU A 132 -12.31 3.22 16.80
N ALA A 133 -12.93 3.40 17.96
CA ALA A 133 -13.16 4.71 18.52
C ALA A 133 -11.82 5.31 18.99
N CYS A 134 -11.45 6.49 18.48
CA CYS A 134 -10.26 7.21 18.92
C CYS A 134 -10.52 8.72 19.03
N PRO A 135 -10.04 9.38 20.10
CA PRO A 135 -10.20 10.82 20.29
C PRO A 135 -9.34 11.68 19.34
N THR A 136 -8.29 11.13 18.72
CA THR A 136 -7.39 11.91 17.87
C THR A 136 -7.42 11.39 16.44
N ILE A 137 -8.05 12.17 15.58
CA ILE A 137 -8.27 11.88 14.15
C ILE A 137 -7.44 12.87 13.33
N SER A 138 -6.70 12.35 12.36
CA SER A 138 -5.94 13.14 11.39
C SER A 138 -6.35 12.76 9.98
N GLU A 139 -6.66 13.76 9.14
CA GLU A 139 -6.92 13.48 7.72
C GLU A 139 -5.62 13.26 6.95
N ILE A 140 -5.66 12.36 5.96
CA ILE A 140 -4.58 12.15 4.99
C ILE A 140 -5.09 12.45 3.58
N LYS A 141 -4.18 12.81 2.66
CA LYS A 141 -4.57 13.11 1.26
C LYS A 141 -4.38 11.93 0.33
N SER A 142 -3.55 10.95 0.71
CA SER A 142 -3.36 9.67 0.03
C SER A 142 -4.70 8.99 -0.13
N LYS A 143 -4.95 8.48 -1.33
CA LYS A 143 -6.30 8.09 -1.77
C LYS A 143 -6.52 6.61 -1.54
N VAL A 144 -7.65 6.30 -0.91
CA VAL A 144 -8.16 4.93 -0.84
C VAL A 144 -8.68 4.53 -2.22
N ILE A 145 -8.25 3.37 -2.71
CA ILE A 145 -8.79 2.76 -3.92
C ILE A 145 -10.02 1.98 -3.51
N LYS A 146 -11.19 2.62 -3.65
CA LYS A 146 -12.49 2.04 -3.31
C LYS A 146 -12.96 1.12 -4.42
N TYR A 147 -12.65 1.46 -5.68
CA TYR A 147 -13.07 0.72 -6.86
C TYR A 147 -11.95 0.64 -7.91
N LEU A 148 -12.07 -0.29 -8.85
CA LEU A 148 -11.05 -0.50 -9.89
C LEU A 148 -10.82 0.74 -10.77
N TRP A 149 -11.84 1.57 -11.00
CA TRP A 149 -11.68 2.82 -11.77
C TRP A 149 -10.86 3.87 -11.02
N ASP A 150 -10.74 3.81 -9.69
CA ASP A 150 -9.85 4.71 -8.94
C ASP A 150 -8.40 4.48 -9.35
N VAL A 151 -7.99 3.22 -9.61
CA VAL A 151 -6.65 2.89 -10.13
C VAL A 151 -6.44 3.55 -11.49
N VAL A 152 -7.42 3.48 -12.38
CA VAL A 152 -7.33 4.10 -13.72
C VAL A 152 -7.20 5.62 -13.61
N ASN A 153 -7.98 6.24 -12.72
CA ASN A 153 -7.96 7.69 -12.51
C ASN A 153 -6.66 8.18 -11.87
N LEU A 154 -6.05 7.36 -11.00
CA LEU A 154 -4.86 7.74 -10.23
C LEU A 154 -3.54 7.24 -10.84
N ILE A 155 -3.58 6.55 -11.98
CA ILE A 155 -2.37 5.96 -12.58
C ILE A 155 -1.33 7.03 -12.94
N SER A 156 -1.76 8.21 -13.38
CA SER A 156 -0.87 9.31 -13.75
C SER A 156 -0.13 9.87 -12.54
N GLU A 157 -0.85 10.07 -11.43
CA GLU A 157 -0.28 10.50 -10.14
C GLU A 157 0.67 9.44 -9.59
N ALA A 158 0.28 8.17 -9.65
CA ALA A 158 1.13 7.06 -9.22
C ALA A 158 2.44 7.00 -10.02
N ILE A 159 2.38 7.11 -11.35
CA ILE A 159 3.58 7.13 -12.21
C ILE A 159 4.48 8.32 -11.87
N GLN A 160 3.91 9.51 -11.62
CA GLN A 160 4.68 10.69 -11.24
C GLN A 160 5.38 10.49 -9.90
N ALA A 161 4.70 9.92 -8.91
CA ALA A 161 5.29 9.57 -7.62
C ALA A 161 6.37 8.48 -7.76
N ASP A 162 6.15 7.50 -8.63
CA ASP A 162 7.05 6.37 -8.83
C ASP A 162 8.35 6.74 -9.53
N LYS A 163 8.33 7.84 -10.31
CA LYS A 163 9.50 8.36 -11.01
C LYS A 163 10.71 8.54 -10.08
N GLU A 164 10.50 8.88 -8.80
CA GLU A 164 11.60 9.05 -7.83
C GLU A 164 12.41 7.76 -7.61
N TYR A 165 11.80 6.58 -7.79
CA TYR A 165 12.45 5.28 -7.65
C TYR A 165 13.20 4.83 -8.90
N PHE A 166 12.93 5.44 -10.04
CA PHE A 166 13.65 5.19 -11.27
C PHE A 166 14.71 6.29 -11.41
N GLN A 167 15.96 5.94 -11.16
CA GLN A 167 17.06 6.83 -11.45
C GLN A 167 16.90 7.35 -12.88
N SER A 168 17.00 8.66 -13.07
CA SER A 168 17.40 9.15 -14.38
C SER A 168 18.81 8.60 -14.58
N THR A 169 18.91 7.44 -15.20
CA THR A 169 20.12 7.11 -15.93
C THR A 169 20.22 8.25 -16.91
N ASN A 170 21.05 9.25 -16.59
CA ASN A 170 21.58 10.13 -17.60
C ASN A 170 22.14 9.15 -18.60
N PRO A 171 21.54 8.99 -19.81
CA PRO A 171 22.14 8.14 -20.80
C PRO A 171 23.36 8.94 -21.21
N LYS A 172 24.45 8.83 -20.44
CA LYS A 172 25.77 9.27 -20.82
C LYS A 172 26.12 8.37 -22.00
N ASN A 173 25.59 8.72 -23.17
CA ASN A 173 25.97 8.25 -24.51
C ASN A 173 26.64 6.88 -24.55
N LYS A 174 26.09 5.86 -23.88
CA LYS A 174 26.44 4.49 -24.16
C LYS A 174 25.52 4.15 -25.30
N PHE A 175 26.03 4.32 -26.53
CA PHE A 175 25.55 3.52 -27.64
C PHE A 175 25.56 2.07 -27.15
N LEU A 176 24.38 1.58 -26.81
CA LEU A 176 24.18 0.17 -26.49
C LEU A 176 24.24 -0.54 -27.83
N ASP A 177 25.24 -1.39 -28.03
CA ASP A 177 25.37 -2.17 -29.26
C ASP A 177 24.07 -2.94 -29.52
N GLY A 178 23.53 -2.79 -30.73
CA GLY A 178 22.26 -3.38 -31.15
C GLY A 178 21.01 -2.52 -30.95
N ILE A 179 21.09 -1.34 -30.32
CA ILE A 179 19.96 -0.40 -30.29
C ILE A 179 20.05 0.57 -31.47
N HIS A 180 19.09 0.45 -32.40
CA HIS A 180 18.96 1.33 -33.55
C HIS A 180 17.70 2.19 -33.44
N LEU A 181 17.87 3.52 -33.47
CA LEU A 181 16.76 4.46 -33.57
C LEU A 181 16.37 4.63 -35.04
N ILE A 182 15.23 4.05 -35.43
CA ILE A 182 14.67 4.23 -36.78
C ILE A 182 13.93 5.56 -36.83
N ASN A 183 14.15 6.36 -37.88
CA ASN A 183 13.54 7.68 -38.05
C ASN A 183 13.76 8.62 -36.85
N LYS A 184 15.01 8.72 -36.38
CA LYS A 184 15.40 9.54 -35.22
C LYS A 184 14.84 10.97 -35.26
N ASN A 185 14.76 11.58 -36.44
CA ASN A 185 14.25 12.94 -36.64
C ASN A 185 12.75 13.10 -36.33
N ASN A 186 12.00 11.98 -36.27
CA ASN A 186 10.57 11.95 -35.94
C ASN A 186 10.31 11.50 -34.51
N ILE A 187 11.36 11.26 -33.70
CA ILE A 187 11.23 10.88 -32.30
C ILE A 187 11.37 12.15 -31.46
N TYR A 188 10.24 12.64 -30.94
CA TYR A 188 10.20 13.79 -30.06
C TYR A 188 9.91 13.33 -28.64
N ILE A 189 10.87 13.52 -27.74
CA ILE A 189 10.64 13.36 -26.30
C ILE A 189 10.47 14.76 -25.74
N LYS A 190 9.25 15.10 -25.32
CA LYS A 190 9.02 16.34 -24.60
C LYS A 190 9.61 16.20 -23.20
N SER A 191 10.69 16.93 -22.93
CA SER A 191 11.21 17.05 -21.56
C SER A 191 10.13 17.70 -20.69
N PRO A 192 9.93 17.19 -19.46
CA PRO A 192 8.96 17.74 -18.52
C PRO A 192 9.30 19.17 -18.08
#